data_AF-A0A916H768-F1
#
_entry.id   AF-A0A916H768-F1
#
_cell.length_a   1.000
_cell.length_b   1.000
_cell.length_c   1.000
_cell.angle_alpha   90.00
_cell.angle_beta   90.00
_cell.angle_gamma   90.00
#
_symmetry.space_group_name_H-M   'P 1'
#
loop_
_entity.id
_entity.type
_entity.pdbx_description
1 polymer ?
#
loop_
_entity_poly.entity_id
_entity_poly.type
_entity_poly.pdbx_seq_one_letter_code
_entity_poly.pdbx_strand_id
1 'polypeptide(L)'
;MQTDKYFELNVNKRKQTFLFQHSYSYISIKKIVISSLFGNKPDEWFSKLMQSNPYLKIKCTKSSGETLEYPVVISSLVSPFHAQPVFEFQNNFVVPEQNMLNKSSFFLHYNNASIELCFNGKEDTEFKITLFYQLTPGANVEQEDL
;
A
#
# COMPACT_ATOMS: atom_id res chain seq x y z
N MET A 1 19.10 -9.78 -10.66
CA MET A 1 17.98 -9.74 -9.69
C MET A 1 17.56 -8.30 -9.53
N GLN A 2 16.30 -7.95 -9.79
CA GLN A 2 15.81 -6.58 -9.59
C GLN A 2 15.46 -6.42 -8.10
N THR A 3 16.14 -5.51 -7.41
CA THR A 3 15.94 -5.25 -5.98
C THR A 3 14.56 -4.65 -5.75
N ASP A 4 13.82 -5.20 -4.78
CA ASP A 4 12.52 -4.66 -4.39
C ASP A 4 12.68 -3.27 -3.74
N LYS A 5 11.87 -2.31 -4.18
CA LYS A 5 11.77 -1.00 -3.54
C LYS A 5 10.86 -1.13 -2.32
N TYR A 6 10.98 -0.20 -1.38
CA TYR A 6 10.05 -0.12 -0.27
C TYR A 6 9.72 1.33 0.08
N PHE A 7 8.58 1.54 0.72
CA PHE A 7 8.23 2.79 1.37
C PHE A 7 7.54 2.50 2.70
N GLU A 8 7.61 3.48 3.60
CA GLU A 8 7.05 3.36 4.95
C GLU A 8 5.91 4.35 5.12
N LEU A 9 4.83 3.87 5.72
CA LEU A 9 3.70 4.67 6.14
C LEU A 9 3.59 4.66 7.66
N ASN A 10 3.37 5.83 8.23
CA ASN A 10 3.05 6.06 9.64
C ASN A 10 2.22 7.34 9.76
N VAL A 11 1.83 7.71 10.99
CA VAL A 11 1.05 8.93 11.26
C VAL A 11 1.66 10.23 10.73
N ASN A 12 2.98 10.33 10.61
CA ASN A 12 3.69 11.51 10.10
C ASN A 12 3.88 11.47 8.57
N LYS A 13 3.94 10.27 7.98
CA LYS A 13 4.02 10.05 6.54
C LYS A 13 2.94 9.06 6.13
N ARG A 14 1.72 9.54 5.94
CA ARG A 14 0.54 8.67 5.76
C ARG A 14 0.33 8.23 4.32
N LYS A 15 0.87 8.94 3.34
CA LYS A 15 0.52 8.75 1.94
C LYS A 15 1.75 8.57 1.08
N GLN A 16 1.64 7.68 0.10
CA GLN A 16 2.56 7.61 -1.03
C GLN A 16 1.76 7.65 -2.33
N THR A 17 2.09 8.58 -3.20
CA THR A 17 1.51 8.68 -4.55
C THR A 17 2.50 8.17 -5.59
N PHE A 18 1.94 7.58 -6.64
CA PHE A 18 2.64 7.06 -7.81
C PHE A 18 1.98 7.61 -9.06
N LEU A 19 2.81 7.93 -10.05
CA LEU A 19 2.40 8.47 -11.34
C LEU A 19 2.63 7.43 -12.44
N PHE A 20 1.70 7.35 -13.37
CA PHE A 20 1.66 6.39 -14.46
C PHE A 20 1.69 7.12 -15.81
N GLN A 21 2.79 6.93 -16.55
CA GLN A 21 3.01 7.51 -17.87
C GLN A 21 2.40 6.65 -19.00
N HIS A 22 2.12 5.39 -18.73
CA HIS A 22 1.58 4.45 -19.71
C HIS A 22 0.35 3.74 -19.17
N SER A 23 -0.53 3.30 -20.08
CA SER A 23 -1.77 2.59 -19.75
C SER A 23 -1.55 1.23 -19.06
N TYR A 24 -0.37 0.65 -19.26
CA TYR A 24 0.08 -0.61 -18.67
C TYR A 24 0.97 -0.40 -17.43
N SER A 25 1.17 0.85 -16.99
CA SER A 25 1.98 1.14 -15.82
C SER A 25 1.24 0.76 -14.54
N TYR A 26 1.86 -0.02 -13.67
CA TYR A 26 1.28 -0.40 -12.38
C TYR A 26 2.35 -0.57 -11.29
N ILE A 27 1.88 -0.61 -10.05
CA ILE A 27 2.64 -0.98 -8.86
C ILE A 27 2.34 -2.44 -8.55
N SER A 28 3.38 -3.23 -8.28
CA SER A 28 3.24 -4.62 -7.84
C SER A 28 3.73 -4.74 -6.40
N ILE A 29 2.81 -4.88 -5.46
CA ILE A 29 3.12 -5.02 -4.02
C ILE A 29 3.30 -6.50 -3.70
N LYS A 30 4.47 -6.84 -3.19
CA LYS A 30 4.86 -8.22 -2.89
C LYS A 30 4.58 -8.61 -1.45
N LYS A 31 4.88 -7.69 -0.53
CA LYS A 31 4.71 -7.93 0.90
C LYS A 31 4.45 -6.65 1.66
N ILE A 32 3.74 -6.80 2.76
CA ILE A 32 3.47 -5.76 3.75
C ILE A 32 4.07 -6.24 5.07
N VAL A 33 4.88 -5.40 5.70
CA VAL A 33 5.45 -5.66 7.02
C VAL A 33 4.87 -4.66 8.00
N ILE A 34 4.28 -5.16 9.07
CA ILE A 34 3.85 -4.33 10.19
C ILE A 34 4.93 -4.40 11.24
N SER A 35 5.39 -3.23 11.68
CA SER A 35 6.32 -3.11 12.80
C SER A 35 5.64 -2.34 13.91
N SER A 36 5.60 -2.94 15.11
CA SER A 36 5.32 -2.19 16.33
C SER A 36 6.56 -1.35 16.69
N LEU A 37 6.34 -0.10 17.09
CA LEU A 37 7.36 0.75 17.70
C LEU A 37 7.44 0.54 19.22
N PHE A 38 6.59 -0.34 19.76
CA PHE A 38 6.56 -0.82 21.15
C PHE A 38 6.87 -2.32 21.21
N GLY A 39 7.07 -2.85 22.42
CA GLY A 39 7.59 -4.21 22.67
C GLY A 39 6.89 -5.35 21.91
N ASN A 40 7.60 -6.48 21.78
CA ASN A 40 7.25 -7.59 20.88
C ASN A 40 6.30 -8.65 21.47
N LYS A 41 5.44 -8.31 22.43
CA LYS A 41 4.49 -9.29 22.97
C LYS A 41 3.31 -9.48 22.02
N PRO A 42 3.02 -10.70 21.53
CA PRO A 42 1.99 -10.95 20.52
C PRO A 42 0.60 -10.38 20.87
N ASP A 43 0.15 -10.63 22.10
CA ASP A 43 -1.18 -10.22 22.57
C ASP A 43 -1.33 -8.69 22.66
N GLU A 44 -0.27 -7.99 23.04
CA GLU A 44 -0.27 -6.52 23.21
C GLU A 44 -0.34 -5.83 21.85
N TRP A 45 0.45 -6.27 20.85
CA TRP A 45 0.42 -5.62 19.54
C TRP A 45 -0.87 -5.91 18.78
N PHE A 46 -1.39 -7.14 18.86
CA PHE A 46 -2.62 -7.49 18.16
C PHE A 46 -3.82 -6.72 18.76
N SER A 47 -3.88 -6.59 20.08
CA SER A 47 -4.92 -5.81 20.76
C SER A 47 -4.89 -4.33 20.32
N LYS A 48 -3.70 -3.71 20.27
CA LYS A 48 -3.56 -2.33 19.77
C LYS A 48 -3.92 -2.20 18.29
N LEU A 49 -3.55 -3.20 17.47
CA LEU A 49 -3.93 -3.21 16.05
C LEU A 49 -5.45 -3.28 15.89
N MET A 50 -6.15 -4.09 16.68
CA MET A 50 -7.62 -4.17 16.63
C MET A 50 -8.29 -2.87 17.12
N GLN A 51 -7.71 -2.20 18.12
CA GLN A 51 -8.23 -0.94 18.65
C GLN A 51 -8.09 0.22 17.66
N SER A 52 -6.94 0.32 16.99
CA SER A 52 -6.68 1.35 15.98
C SER A 52 -7.30 1.03 14.62
N ASN A 53 -7.50 -0.27 14.35
CA ASN A 53 -8.07 -0.84 13.14
C ASN A 53 -7.55 -0.14 11.86
N PRO A 54 -6.22 -0.19 11.61
CA PRO A 54 -5.64 0.51 10.49
C PRO A 54 -5.97 -0.21 9.17
N TYR A 55 -6.09 0.58 8.11
CA TYR A 55 -6.29 0.10 6.75
C TYR A 55 -5.53 0.97 5.76
N LEU A 56 -5.19 0.38 4.61
CA LEU A 56 -4.62 1.12 3.50
C LEU A 56 -5.75 1.50 2.55
N LYS A 57 -6.01 2.80 2.38
CA LYS A 57 -6.91 3.30 1.35
C LYS A 57 -6.15 3.40 0.04
N ILE A 58 -6.56 2.61 -0.94
CA ILE A 58 -6.04 2.67 -2.31
C ILE A 58 -6.97 3.56 -3.12
N LYS A 59 -6.42 4.61 -3.74
CA LYS A 59 -7.15 5.50 -4.64
C LYS A 59 -6.43 5.55 -5.98
N CYS A 60 -7.11 5.20 -7.07
CA CYS A 60 -6.58 5.30 -8.42
C CYS A 60 -7.40 6.32 -9.22
N THR A 61 -6.74 7.26 -9.90
CA THR A 61 -7.42 8.31 -10.67
C THR A 61 -7.17 8.14 -12.16
N LYS A 62 -8.24 8.14 -12.95
CA LYS A 62 -8.19 8.10 -14.41
C LYS A 62 -7.80 9.45 -15.01
N SER A 63 -7.42 9.43 -16.28
CA SER A 63 -7.23 10.65 -17.08
C SER A 63 -8.48 11.51 -17.21
N SER A 64 -9.67 10.89 -17.14
CA SER A 64 -10.98 11.58 -17.10
C SER A 64 -11.30 12.25 -15.76
N GLY A 65 -10.49 12.02 -14.71
CA GLY A 65 -10.77 12.47 -13.34
C GLY A 65 -11.62 11.50 -12.51
N GLU A 66 -12.17 10.44 -13.11
CA GLU A 66 -12.86 9.38 -12.37
C GLU A 66 -11.91 8.68 -11.40
N THR A 67 -12.40 8.34 -10.21
CA THR A 67 -11.60 7.67 -9.17
C THR A 67 -12.18 6.32 -8.80
N LEU A 68 -11.30 5.32 -8.67
CA LEU A 68 -11.59 4.05 -8.00
C LEU A 68 -10.95 4.08 -6.61
N GLU A 69 -11.73 3.81 -5.58
CA GLU A 69 -11.26 3.78 -4.19
C GLU A 69 -11.70 2.49 -3.50
N TYR A 70 -10.79 1.88 -2.74
CA TYR A 70 -11.08 0.69 -1.95
C TYR A 70 -10.10 0.51 -0.78
N PRO A 71 -10.54 -0.09 0.34
CA PRO A 71 -9.69 -0.34 1.50
C PRO A 71 -9.00 -1.71 1.43
N VAL A 72 -7.77 -1.79 1.94
CA VAL A 72 -7.08 -3.02 2.33
C VAL A 72 -6.96 -3.03 3.84
N VAL A 73 -7.81 -3.83 4.49
CA VAL A 73 -7.87 -3.92 5.95
C VAL A 73 -6.66 -4.71 6.45
N ILE A 74 -5.88 -4.12 7.37
CA ILE A 74 -4.63 -4.73 7.82
C ILE A 74 -4.87 -5.87 8.81
N SER A 75 -5.89 -5.71 9.67
CA SER A 75 -6.29 -6.73 10.64
C SER A 75 -6.69 -8.07 10.00
N SER A 76 -7.20 -8.07 8.77
CA SER A 76 -7.54 -9.30 8.04
C SER A 76 -6.33 -10.01 7.43
N LEU A 77 -5.14 -9.39 7.43
CA LEU A 77 -3.91 -9.94 6.86
C LEU A 77 -3.03 -10.63 7.92
N VAL A 78 -3.39 -10.54 9.20
CA VAL A 78 -2.50 -10.91 10.30
C VAL A 78 -3.15 -11.83 11.31
N SER A 79 -2.34 -12.72 11.88
CA SER A 79 -2.71 -13.61 12.98
C SER A 79 -2.22 -13.05 14.31
N PRO A 80 -2.99 -13.19 15.41
CA PRO A 80 -2.54 -12.78 16.75
C PRO A 80 -1.30 -13.54 17.23
N PHE A 81 -0.98 -14.68 16.61
CA PHE A 81 0.16 -15.52 17.00
C PHE A 81 1.49 -15.12 16.35
N HIS A 82 1.51 -14.13 15.46
CA HIS A 82 2.75 -13.67 14.83
C HIS A 82 3.52 -12.71 15.73
N ALA A 83 4.81 -12.96 15.98
CA ALA A 83 5.67 -12.03 16.71
C ALA A 83 6.00 -10.76 15.90
N GLN A 84 6.05 -10.90 14.57
CA GLN A 84 6.11 -9.79 13.63
C GLN A 84 5.19 -10.13 12.44
N PRO A 85 4.13 -9.36 12.17
CA PRO A 85 3.23 -9.65 11.08
C PRO A 85 3.87 -9.28 9.75
N VAL A 86 4.40 -10.28 9.06
CA VAL A 86 4.79 -10.19 7.66
C VAL A 86 3.69 -10.84 6.84
N PHE A 87 3.13 -10.09 5.90
CA PHE A 87 2.14 -10.60 4.96
C PHE A 87 2.74 -10.62 3.56
N GLU A 88 2.89 -11.81 3.00
CA GLU A 88 3.36 -12.02 1.63
C GLU A 88 2.17 -12.37 0.74
N PHE A 89 2.03 -11.67 -0.38
CA PHE A 89 0.98 -11.97 -1.35
C PHE A 89 1.41 -13.17 -2.19
N GLN A 90 0.59 -14.23 -2.24
CA GLN A 90 0.86 -15.40 -3.10
C GLN A 90 0.94 -15.01 -4.58
N ASN A 91 0.03 -14.13 -5.01
CA ASN A 91 0.09 -13.42 -6.28
C ASN A 91 0.20 -11.94 -5.94
N ASN A 92 1.30 -11.27 -6.33
CA ASN A 92 1.55 -9.87 -6.01
C ASN A 92 0.28 -9.02 -6.16
N PHE A 93 0.03 -8.14 -5.20
CA PHE A 93 -1.11 -7.24 -5.25
C PHE A 93 -0.84 -6.07 -6.19
N VAL A 94 -1.64 -5.95 -7.24
CA VAL A 94 -1.39 -4.99 -8.33
C VAL A 94 -2.28 -3.77 -8.22
N VAL A 95 -1.68 -2.59 -8.36
CA VAL A 95 -2.36 -1.29 -8.25
C VAL A 95 -2.00 -0.39 -9.43
N PRO A 96 -2.95 -0.03 -10.31
CA PRO A 96 -4.31 -0.57 -10.43
C PRO A 96 -4.30 -1.91 -11.16
N GLU A 97 -5.10 -2.88 -10.69
CA GLU A 97 -5.21 -4.20 -11.30
C GLU A 97 -5.56 -4.13 -12.80
N GLN A 98 -6.44 -3.20 -13.18
CA GLN A 98 -6.90 -3.03 -14.56
C GLN A 98 -5.77 -2.62 -15.52
N ASN A 99 -4.75 -1.89 -15.05
CA ASN A 99 -3.61 -1.52 -15.89
C ASN A 99 -2.78 -2.74 -16.28
N MET A 100 -2.66 -3.75 -15.41
CA MET A 100 -1.95 -5.01 -15.74
C MET A 100 -2.65 -5.79 -16.86
N LEU A 101 -3.98 -5.71 -16.93
CA LEU A 101 -4.78 -6.39 -17.95
C LEU A 101 -4.82 -5.64 -19.29
N ASN A 102 -4.39 -4.37 -19.31
CA ASN A 102 -4.46 -3.54 -20.51
C ASN A 102 -3.27 -3.81 -21.43
N LYS A 103 -3.53 -4.53 -22.53
CA LYS A 103 -2.53 -4.82 -23.57
C LYS A 103 -2.47 -3.75 -24.67
N SER A 104 -3.33 -2.73 -24.62
CA SER A 104 -3.44 -1.72 -25.68
C SER A 104 -2.89 -0.36 -25.23
N SER A 105 -2.05 0.24 -26.08
CA SER A 105 -1.32 1.49 -25.81
C SER A 105 -2.20 2.74 -25.92
N PHE A 106 -3.45 2.61 -26.35
CA PHE A 106 -4.21 3.73 -26.91
C PHE A 106 -4.95 4.58 -25.87
N PHE A 107 -5.12 4.12 -24.63
CA PHE A 107 -5.79 4.90 -23.58
C PHE A 107 -5.12 4.74 -22.21
N LEU A 108 -4.63 5.85 -21.65
CA LEU A 108 -4.24 5.97 -20.25
C LEU A 108 -5.46 5.69 -19.36
N HIS A 109 -5.49 4.49 -18.78
CA HIS A 109 -6.64 4.04 -17.99
C HIS A 109 -6.61 4.67 -16.59
N TYR A 110 -5.47 4.59 -15.90
CA TYR A 110 -5.19 5.30 -14.65
C TYR A 110 -3.88 6.07 -14.77
N ASN A 111 -3.88 7.34 -14.35
CA ASN A 111 -2.73 8.24 -14.40
C ASN A 111 -1.96 8.29 -13.08
N ASN A 112 -2.63 7.99 -11.97
CA ASN A 112 -1.99 7.90 -10.67
C ASN A 112 -2.68 6.88 -9.77
N ALA A 113 -1.93 6.45 -8.76
CA ALA A 113 -2.47 5.76 -7.60
C ALA A 113 -1.85 6.33 -6.34
N SER A 114 -2.62 6.43 -5.27
CA SER A 114 -2.12 6.73 -3.94
C SER A 114 -2.51 5.66 -2.94
N ILE A 115 -1.57 5.34 -2.05
CA ILE A 115 -1.74 4.42 -0.94
C ILE A 115 -1.63 5.25 0.33
N GLU A 116 -2.72 5.31 1.09
CA GLU A 116 -2.81 6.11 2.31
C GLU A 116 -3.10 5.22 3.52
N LEU A 117 -2.35 5.40 4.60
CA LEU A 117 -2.62 4.80 5.89
C LEU A 117 -3.74 5.58 6.59
N CYS A 118 -4.84 4.89 6.83
CA CYS A 118 -6.00 5.38 7.53
C CYS A 118 -6.32 4.50 8.76
N PHE A 119 -7.12 5.03 9.67
CA PHE A 119 -7.54 4.35 10.88
C PHE A 119 -9.06 4.46 11.01
N ASN A 120 -9.75 3.36 11.32
CA ASN A 120 -11.17 3.40 11.69
C ASN A 120 -11.37 3.59 13.19
N GLY A 121 -10.34 3.30 13.99
CA GLY A 121 -10.33 3.52 15.43
C GLY A 121 -9.50 4.74 15.83
N LYS A 122 -8.97 4.72 17.06
CA LYS A 122 -8.05 5.76 17.52
C LYS A 122 -6.76 5.68 16.70
N GLU A 123 -6.30 6.82 16.21
CA GLU A 123 -5.00 6.89 15.53
C GLU A 123 -3.90 6.36 16.43
N ASP A 124 -3.06 5.51 15.85
CA ASP A 124 -1.96 4.86 16.55
C ASP A 124 -0.64 5.32 15.94
N THR A 125 0.13 6.03 16.76
CA THR A 125 1.44 6.56 16.39
C THR A 125 2.54 5.51 16.47
N GLU A 126 2.24 4.34 17.03
CA GLU A 126 3.18 3.30 17.38
C GLU A 126 3.21 2.15 16.37
N PHE A 127 2.50 2.27 15.24
CA PHE A 127 2.62 1.35 14.12
C PHE A 127 3.34 1.99 12.94
N LYS A 128 4.19 1.18 12.31
CA LYS A 128 4.80 1.48 11.03
C LYS A 128 4.50 0.37 10.04
N ILE A 129 4.04 0.74 8.85
CA ILE A 129 3.72 -0.20 7.78
C ILE A 129 4.71 0.00 6.65
N THR A 130 5.47 -1.03 6.34
CA THR A 130 6.42 -1.04 5.24
C THR A 130 5.87 -1.86 4.10
N LEU A 131 5.69 -1.24 2.94
CA LEU A 131 5.26 -1.90 1.71
C LEU A 131 6.46 -2.14 0.80
N PHE A 132 6.64 -3.37 0.36
CA PHE A 132 7.67 -3.74 -0.61
C PHE A 132 7.03 -3.94 -1.98
N TYR A 133 7.57 -3.25 -2.97
CA TYR A 133 6.95 -3.13 -4.27
C TYR A 133 7.96 -3.09 -5.42
N GLN A 134 7.44 -3.35 -6.61
CA GLN A 134 8.10 -3.12 -7.88
C GLN A 134 7.25 -2.19 -8.74
N LEU A 135 7.92 -1.42 -9.59
CA LEU A 135 7.28 -0.55 -10.57
C LEU A 135 7.55 -1.11 -11.95
N THR A 136 6.52 -1.15 -12.78
CA THR A 136 6.71 -1.39 -14.21
C THR A 136 7.32 -0.16 -14.90
N PRO A 137 7.83 -0.31 -16.14
CA PRO A 137 8.20 0.84 -16.96
C PRO A 137 7.07 1.87 -17.03
N GLY A 138 7.43 3.16 -16.92
CA GLY A 138 6.48 4.27 -16.92
C GLY A 138 5.71 4.45 -15.61
N ALA A 139 5.97 3.69 -14.54
CA ALA A 139 5.48 3.99 -13.21
C ALA A 139 6.59 4.64 -12.37
N ASN A 140 6.27 5.75 -11.71
CA ASN A 140 7.21 6.52 -10.89
C ASN A 140 6.59 6.89 -9.55
N VAL A 141 7.45 7.13 -8.56
CA VAL A 141 7.03 7.72 -7.28
C VAL A 141 6.88 9.23 -7.51
N GLU A 142 5.78 9.82 -7.06
CA GLU A 142 5.65 11.29 -7.03
C GLU A 142 6.67 11.82 -6.01
N GLN A 143 7.64 12.62 -6.47
CA GLN A 143 8.56 13.32 -5.58
C GLN A 143 7.81 14.50 -4.98
N GLU A 144 7.81 14.62 -3.66
CA GLU A 144 7.44 15.87 -3.01
C GLU A 144 8.60 16.85 -3.28
N ASP A 145 8.34 17.91 -4.05
CA ASP A 145 9.28 19.02 -4.21
C ASP A 145 9.59 19.59 -2.81
N LEU A 146 10.84 19.47 -2.39
CA LEU A 146 11.37 19.99 -1.12
C LEU A 146 11.53 21.52 -1.14
#